data_AF-A0A3C0ADB0-F1
#
_entry.id   AF-A0A3C0ADB0-F1
#
_cell.length_a   1.000
_cell.length_b   1.000
_cell.length_c   1.000
_cell.angle_alpha   90.00
_cell.angle_beta   90.00
_cell.angle_gamma   90.00
#
_symmetry.space_group_name_H-M   'P 1'
#
loop_
_entity.id
_entity.type
_entity.pdbx_description
1 polymer ?
#
loop_
_entity_poly.entity_id
_entity_poly.type
_entity_poly.pdbx_seq_one_letter_code
_entity_poly.pdbx_strand_id
1 'polypeptide(L)'
;SVIETLIERGGIGIVTTHDLALTEITAQFGSQAKNVHFEDQLIDGKMAFDYRMRPGIVEHSNALELMKMMGIELKALDTEADDPKSADLTQ
;
A
#
# COMPACT_ATOMS: atom_id res chain seq x y z
N SER A 1 -14.48 11.46 11.11
CA SER A 1 -13.47 10.40 11.35
C SER A 1 -12.82 10.60 12.72
N VAL A 2 -12.23 9.57 13.36
CA VAL A 2 -11.44 9.77 14.60
C VAL A 2 -10.30 10.77 14.37
N ILE A 3 -9.64 10.71 13.21
CA ILE A 3 -8.54 11.62 12.85
C ILE A 3 -9.01 13.07 12.75
N GLU A 4 -10.16 13.28 12.11
CA GLU A 4 -10.79 14.59 11.97
C GLU A 4 -11.10 15.22 13.34
N THR A 5 -11.72 14.47 14.25
CA THR A 5 -11.99 14.93 15.62
C THR A 5 -10.70 15.30 16.37
N LEU A 6 -9.59 14.59 16.14
CA LEU A 6 -8.30 14.91 16.75
C LEU A 6 -7.74 16.23 16.18
N ILE A 7 -7.82 16.45 14.87
CA ILE A 7 -7.37 17.69 14.22
C ILE A 7 -8.19 18.88 14.69
N GLU A 8 -9.53 18.76 14.72
CA GLU A 8 -10.44 19.82 15.18
C GLU A 8 -10.18 20.26 16.62
N ARG A 9 -9.70 19.35 17.47
CA ARG A 9 -9.38 19.61 18.88
C ARG A 9 -7.94 20.08 19.10
N GLY A 10 -7.16 20.30 18.03
CA GLY A 10 -5.76 20.69 18.13
C GLY A 10 -4.85 19.58 18.65
N GLY A 11 -5.23 18.31 18.46
CA GLY A 11 -4.41 17.16 18.81
C GLY A 11 -3.14 17.09 17.97
N ILE A 12 -2.04 16.63 18.58
CA ILE A 12 -0.76 16.42 17.93
C ILE A 12 -0.39 14.96 18.11
N GLY A 13 -0.12 14.24 17.01
CA GLY A 13 0.20 12.83 17.08
C GLY A 13 0.59 12.22 15.74
N ILE A 14 0.83 10.91 15.77
CA ILE A 14 1.17 10.09 14.62
C ILE A 14 0.12 8.97 14.55
N VAL A 15 -0.32 8.66 13.34
CA VAL A 15 -1.21 7.53 13.06
C VAL A 15 -0.48 6.58 12.13
N THR A 16 -0.45 5.30 12.48
CA THR A 16 0.10 4.22 11.65
C THR A 16 -1.05 3.35 11.16
N THR A 17 -0.99 2.93 9.90
CA THR A 17 -2.03 2.10 9.28
C THR A 17 -1.41 1.21 8.21
N HIS A 18 -2.04 0.05 7.95
CA HIS A 18 -1.79 -0.75 6.75
C HIS A 18 -2.82 -0.48 5.64
N ASP A 19 -3.86 0.31 5.93
CA ASP A 19 -4.91 0.67 4.98
C ASP A 19 -4.51 1.89 4.14
N LEU A 20 -4.34 1.66 2.85
CA LEU A 20 -3.97 2.69 1.88
C LEU A 20 -5.08 3.75 1.73
N ALA A 21 -6.36 3.40 1.92
CA ALA A 21 -7.46 4.35 1.81
C ALA A 21 -7.35 5.49 2.83
N LEU A 22 -6.77 5.21 4.01
CA LEU A 22 -6.52 6.24 5.03
C LEU A 22 -5.49 7.28 4.58
N THR A 23 -4.58 6.90 3.68
CA THR A 23 -3.55 7.82 3.16
C THR A 23 -4.16 8.90 2.27
N GLU A 24 -5.26 8.61 1.57
CA GLU A 24 -5.97 9.56 0.72
C GLU A 24 -6.62 10.68 1.52
N ILE A 25 -7.05 10.38 2.75
CA ILE A 25 -7.73 11.35 3.63
C ILE A 25 -6.80 12.51 4.00
N THR A 26 -5.48 12.31 4.01
CA THR A 26 -4.53 13.42 4.27
C THR A 26 -4.64 14.56 3.26
N ALA A 27 -5.06 14.29 2.02
CA ALA A 27 -5.31 15.34 1.02
C ALA A 27 -6.42 16.32 1.46
N GLN A 28 -7.37 15.86 2.29
CA GLN A 28 -8.47 16.66 2.82
C GLN A 28 -8.02 17.61 3.94
N PHE A 29 -6.91 17.29 4.62
CA PHE A 29 -6.41 18.04 5.77
C PHE A 29 -5.31 19.06 5.43
N GLY A 30 -4.93 19.18 4.15
CA GLY A 30 -3.99 20.19 3.67
C GLY A 30 -2.65 20.16 4.42
N SER A 31 -2.30 21.26 5.10
CA SER A 31 -1.05 21.37 5.86
C SER A 31 -1.12 20.77 7.27
N GLN A 32 -2.30 20.37 7.75
CA GLN A 32 -2.50 19.84 9.11
C GLN A 32 -2.11 18.36 9.24
N ALA A 33 -2.05 17.63 8.13
CA ALA A 33 -1.59 16.25 8.10
C ALA A 33 -0.65 16.02 6.90
N LYS A 34 0.30 15.10 7.03
CA LYS A 34 1.22 14.72 5.95
C LYS A 34 1.40 13.21 5.95
N ASN A 35 1.32 12.60 4.78
CA ASN A 35 1.73 11.21 4.62
C ASN A 35 3.24 11.08 4.73
N VAL A 36 3.66 10.07 5.47
CA VAL A 36 5.03 9.61 5.55
C VAL A 36 5.02 8.09 5.60
N HIS A 37 6.09 7.47 5.14
CA HIS A 37 6.22 6.01 5.16
C HIS A 37 7.65 5.59 5.47
N PHE A 38 7.79 4.29 5.73
CA PHE A 38 9.05 3.57 5.75
C PHE A 38 9.06 2.59 4.57
N GLU A 39 10.21 2.35 3.98
CA GLU A 39 10.38 1.36 2.93
C GLU A 39 11.20 0.17 3.45
N ASP A 40 10.92 -1.00 2.90
CA ASP A 40 11.74 -2.19 3.04
C ASP A 40 12.56 -2.41 1.76
N GLN A 41 13.77 -2.95 1.92
CA GLN A 41 14.65 -3.29 0.80
C GLN A 41 15.01 -4.75 0.86
N LEU A 42 15.08 -5.40 -0.30
CA LEU A 42 15.57 -6.75 -0.39
C LEU A 42 17.04 -6.75 -0.82
N ILE A 43 17.93 -7.20 0.06
CA ILE A 43 19.37 -7.24 -0.17
C ILE A 43 19.83 -8.68 0.08
N ASP A 44 20.38 -9.32 -0.94
CA ASP A 44 20.89 -10.70 -0.88
C ASP A 44 19.89 -11.72 -0.31
N GLY A 45 18.63 -11.60 -0.72
CA GLY A 45 17.56 -12.49 -0.25
C GLY A 45 17.14 -12.24 1.21
N LYS A 46 17.54 -11.12 1.80
CA LYS A 46 17.18 -10.72 3.16
C LYS A 46 16.49 -9.37 3.13
N MET A 47 15.43 -9.26 3.92
CA MET A 47 14.75 -7.99 4.11
C MET A 47 15.59 -7.10 5.03
N ALA A 48 15.86 -5.88 4.56
CA ALA A 48 16.59 -4.85 5.26
C ALA A 48 15.69 -3.61 5.40
N PHE A 49 15.66 -3.05 6.60
CA PHE A 49 14.96 -1.81 6.89
C PHE A 49 15.99 -0.75 7.26
N ASP A 50 15.95 0.40 6.61
CA ASP A 50 16.84 1.51 6.96
C ASP A 50 16.25 2.42 8.05
N TYR A 51 15.00 2.16 8.44
CA TYR A 51 14.25 2.89 9.45
C TYR A 51 14.16 4.40 9.18
N ARG A 52 14.28 4.83 7.92
CA ARG A 52 14.17 6.24 7.56
C ARG A 52 12.74 6.58 7.14
N MET A 53 12.21 7.63 7.77
CA MET A 53 10.93 8.19 7.40
C MET A 53 11.07 9.02 6.12
N ARG A 54 10.22 8.72 5.13
CA ARG A 54 10.19 9.38 3.83
C ARG A 54 8.86 10.08 3.63
N PRO A 55 8.82 11.24 2.94
CA PRO A 55 7.55 11.89 2.61
C PRO A 55 6.74 11.03 1.63
N GLY A 56 5.41 11.14 1.71
CA GLY A 56 4.50 10.45 0.81
C GLY A 56 4.11 9.06 1.29
N ILE A 57 3.47 8.31 0.39
CA ILE A 57 2.92 6.99 0.64
C ILE A 57 3.90 5.94 0.10
N VAL A 58 3.90 4.74 0.67
CA VAL A 58 4.70 3.63 0.13
C VAL A 58 4.19 3.26 -1.27
N GLU A 59 5.05 3.34 -2.28
CA GLU A 59 4.70 2.98 -3.68
C GLU A 59 4.99 1.50 -3.97
N HIS A 60 6.00 0.95 -3.30
CA HIS A 60 6.46 -0.41 -3.49
C HIS A 60 6.77 -1.04 -2.13
N SER A 61 6.24 -2.24 -1.90
CA SER A 61 6.63 -3.08 -0.77
C SER A 61 6.99 -4.46 -1.29
N ASN A 62 8.07 -5.05 -0.76
CA ASN A 62 8.50 -6.39 -1.19
C ASN A 62 7.72 -7.51 -0.48
N ALA A 63 6.49 -7.23 -0.01
CA ALA A 63 5.65 -8.18 0.71
C ALA A 63 5.41 -9.49 -0.07
N LEU A 64 5.24 -9.42 -1.39
CA LEU A 64 5.12 -10.61 -2.25
C LEU A 64 6.39 -11.47 -2.22
N GLU A 65 7.56 -10.84 -2.18
CA GLU A 65 8.84 -11.52 -2.15
C GLU A 65 9.13 -12.11 -0.76
N LEU A 66 8.74 -11.39 0.30
CA LEU A 66 8.72 -11.91 1.67
C LEU A 66 7.83 -13.15 1.79
N MET A 67 6.62 -13.10 1.24
CA MET A 67 5.69 -14.24 1.24
C MET A 67 6.31 -15.46 0.54
N LYS A 68 6.95 -15.26 -0.62
CA LYS A 68 7.69 -16.32 -1.33
C LYS A 68 8.82 -16.90 -0.47
N MET A 69 9.60 -16.05 0.22
CA MET A 69 10.68 -16.50 1.13
C MET A 69 10.16 -17.29 2.33
N MET A 70 8.97 -16.96 2.82
CA MET A 70 8.30 -17.69 3.88
C MET A 70 7.69 -19.03 3.42
N GLY A 71 7.82 -19.37 2.13
CA GLY A 71 7.23 -20.58 1.54
C GLY A 71 5.71 -20.47 1.33
N ILE A 72 5.16 -19.26 1.34
CA ILE A 72 3.75 -19.02 1.03
C ILE A 72 3.61 -19.01 -0.49
N GLU A 73 3.02 -20.08 -1.04
CA GLU A 73 2.65 -20.15 -2.46
C GLU A 73 1.51 -19.18 -2.75
N LEU A 74 1.86 -18.03 -3.31
CA LEU A 74 0.90 -17.16 -3.97
C LEU A 74 0.47 -17.87 -5.26
N LYS A 75 -0.70 -18.53 -5.24
CA LYS A 75 -1.37 -18.93 -6.49
C LYS A 75 -1.42 -17.68 -7.36
N ALA A 76 -0.87 -17.81 -8.57
CA ALA A 76 -0.97 -16.77 -9.58
C ALA A 76 -2.43 -16.28 -9.58
N LEU A 77 -2.62 -14.96 -9.45
CA LEU A 77 -3.85 -14.37 -9.94
C LEU A 77 -3.84 -14.72 -11.42
N ASP A 78 -4.56 -15.77 -11.78
CA ASP A 78 -4.89 -16.09 -13.15
C ASP A 78 -5.48 -14.80 -13.69
N THR A 79 -4.64 -14.07 -14.42
CA THR A 79 -5.08 -12.96 -15.23
C THR A 79 -5.84 -13.69 -16.32
N GLU A 80 -7.15 -13.84 -16.14
CA GLU A 80 -8.08 -14.04 -17.24
C GLU A 80 -7.94 -12.81 -18.14
N ALA A 81 -6.86 -12.83 -18.93
CA ALA A 81 -6.77 -12.09 -20.16
C ALA A 81 -7.93 -12.60 -21.03
N ASP A 82 -8.95 -11.75 -21.12
CA ASP A 82 -9.65 -11.44 -22.37
C ASP A 82 -9.78 -12.66 -23.32
N ASP A 83 -10.77 -13.52 -23.06
CA ASP A 83 -11.12 -14.62 -23.96
C ASP A 83 -11.74 -14.05 -25.26
N PRO A 84 -11.07 -14.10 -26.41
CA PRO A 84 -11.64 -13.65 -27.67
C PRO A 84 -12.38 -14.83 -28.31
N LYS A 85 -13.41 -15.36 -27.64
CA LYS A 85 -14.28 -16.41 -28.21
C LYS A 85 -15.75 -16.18 -27.90
N SER A 86 -16.26 -15.00 -28.25
CA SER A 86 -17.70 -14.79 -28.45
C SER A 86 -17.98 -13.88 -29.64
N ALA A 87 -17.54 -14.30 -30.83
CA ALA A 87 -18.02 -13.75 -32.10
C ALA A 87 -17.88 -14.77 -33.24
N ASP A 88 -18.48 -15.95 -33.06
CA ASP A 88 -18.89 -16.75 -34.21
C ASP A 88 -20.33 -17.20 -33.97
N LEU A 89 -21.26 -16.36 -34.43
CA LEU A 89 -22.68 -16.63 -34.63
C LEU A 89 -23.20 -15.59 -35.63
N THR A 90 -22.84 -15.77 -36.89
CA THR A 90 -23.66 -15.26 -38.01
C THR A 90 -23.74 -16.34 -39.09
N GLN A 91 -24.70 -17.25 -38.94
CA GLN A 91 -25.61 -17.69 -40.00
C GLN A 91 -26.99 -17.89 -39.38
#